data_AF-A0A1H2AXJ3-F1
#
_entry.id   AF-A0A1H2AXJ3-F1
#
_cell.length_a   1.000
_cell.length_b   1.000
_cell.length_c   1.000
_cell.angle_alpha   90.00
_cell.angle_beta   90.00
_cell.angle_gamma   90.00
#
_symmetry.space_group_name_H-M   'P 1'
#
loop_
_entity.id
_entity.type
_entity.pdbx_description
1 polymer ?
#
loop_
_entity_poly.entity_id
_entity_poly.type
_entity_poly.pdbx_seq_one_letter_code
_entity_poly.pdbx_strand_id
1 'polypeptide(L)'
;MSTFEMIVKNETLDDIVTVFALIQATPHLDMMIRIYNRELLEEYGALEDAYARLINAGVLANGKHGLAVKGPNWKPPAYMTERRYL
;
A
#
# COMPACT_ATOMS: atom_id res chain seq x y z
N MET A 1 1.73 6.95 18.65
CA MET A 1 1.93 6.52 17.25
C MET A 1 0.89 5.46 16.94
N SER A 2 0.16 5.57 15.83
CA SER A 2 -0.82 4.55 15.43
C SER A 2 -0.13 3.41 14.66
N THR A 3 -0.73 2.21 14.61
CA THR A 3 -0.22 1.10 13.78
C THR A 3 -0.08 1.49 12.31
N PHE A 4 -1.03 2.27 11.77
CA PHE A 4 -0.95 2.80 10.40
C PHE A 4 0.28 3.68 10.20
N GLU A 5 0.52 4.62 11.12
CA GLU A 5 1.69 5.49 11.08
C GLU A 5 3.00 4.70 11.15
N MET A 6 3.06 3.67 12.00
CA MET A 6 4.24 2.80 12.10
C MET A 6 4.51 2.05 10.80
N ILE A 7 3.48 1.47 10.16
CA ILE A 7 3.65 0.74 8.90
C ILE A 7 4.16 1.69 7.81
N VAL A 8 3.50 2.85 7.64
CA VAL A 8 3.84 3.79 6.54
C VAL A 8 5.25 4.38 6.70
N LYS A 9 5.73 4.54 7.94
CA LYS A 9 7.08 5.05 8.20
C LYS A 9 8.21 4.04 7.94
N ASN A 10 7.93 2.75 8.01
CA ASN A 10 8.97 1.72 8.10
C ASN A 10 8.92 0.67 6.99
N GLU A 11 7.81 0.56 6.27
CA GLU A 11 7.61 -0.45 5.22
C GLU A 11 7.67 0.18 3.84
N THR A 12 7.91 -0.67 2.83
CA THR A 12 8.07 -0.20 1.43
C THR A 12 6.75 0.29 0.85
N LEU A 13 6.81 1.14 -0.18
CA LEU A 13 5.61 1.62 -0.87
C LEU A 13 4.75 0.46 -1.39
N ASP A 14 5.37 -0.58 -1.95
CA ASP A 14 4.67 -1.74 -2.49
C ASP A 14 3.97 -2.55 -1.36
N ASP A 15 4.59 -2.70 -0.19
CA ASP A 15 3.99 -3.36 0.97
C ASP A 15 2.83 -2.56 1.57
N ILE A 16 2.95 -1.23 1.60
CA ILE A 16 1.92 -0.29 2.03
C ILE A 16 0.70 -0.40 1.08
N VAL A 17 0.92 -0.32 -0.24
CA VAL A 17 -0.16 -0.39 -1.24
C VAL A 17 -0.81 -1.77 -1.25
N THR A 18 -0.04 -2.86 -1.11
CA THR A 18 -0.55 -4.25 -1.06
C THR A 18 -1.62 -4.47 0.01
N VAL A 19 -1.55 -3.72 1.12
CA VAL A 19 -2.47 -3.84 2.24
C VAL A 19 -3.52 -2.74 2.22
N PHE A 20 -3.10 -1.48 2.16
CA PHE A 20 -4.04 -0.38 2.37
C PHE A 20 -4.92 -0.09 1.16
N ALA A 21 -4.51 -0.44 -0.06
CA ALA A 21 -5.37 -0.34 -1.23
C ALA A 21 -6.65 -1.19 -1.14
N LEU A 22 -6.67 -2.21 -0.26
CA LEU A 22 -7.83 -3.06 -0.02
C LEU A 22 -8.92 -2.36 0.79
N ILE A 23 -8.58 -1.31 1.54
CA ILE A 23 -9.47 -0.65 2.52
C ILE A 23 -9.49 0.89 2.40
N GLN A 24 -8.56 1.48 1.67
CA GLN A 24 -8.45 2.91 1.41
C GLN A 24 -8.44 3.14 -0.10
N ALA A 25 -9.35 3.99 -0.58
CA ALA A 25 -9.33 4.40 -1.97
C ALA A 25 -8.08 5.25 -2.26
N THR A 26 -7.60 5.24 -3.51
CA THR A 26 -6.34 5.88 -3.91
C THR A 26 -6.13 7.30 -3.37
N PRO A 27 -7.11 8.23 -3.37
CA PRO A 27 -6.90 9.58 -2.83
C PRO A 27 -6.60 9.60 -1.32
N HIS A 28 -7.24 8.72 -0.56
CA HIS A 28 -7.02 8.60 0.88
C HIS A 28 -5.69 7.93 1.19
N LEU A 29 -5.29 6.95 0.37
CA LEU A 29 -3.99 6.29 0.47
C LEU A 29 -2.84 7.26 0.18
N ASP A 30 -2.93 8.06 -0.89
CA ASP A 30 -1.95 9.12 -1.20
C ASP A 30 -1.81 10.07 0.00
N MET A 31 -2.93 10.59 0.52
CA MET A 31 -2.92 11.51 1.65
C MET A 31 -2.25 10.88 2.88
N MET A 32 -2.59 9.64 3.22
CA MET A 32 -2.00 8.93 4.36
C MET A 32 -0.48 8.79 4.21
N ILE A 33 0.00 8.42 3.01
CA ILE A 33 1.44 8.27 2.75
C ILE A 33 2.14 9.64 2.86
N ARG A 34 1.57 10.70 2.29
CA ARG A 34 2.17 12.04 2.38
C ARG A 34 2.23 12.59 3.80
N ILE A 35 1.27 12.25 4.66
CA ILE A 35 1.27 12.68 6.07
C ILE A 35 2.39 11.99 6.85
N TYR A 36 2.60 10.69 6.64
CA TYR A 36 3.50 9.91 7.51
C TYR A 36 4.88 9.64 6.91
N ASN A 37 5.01 9.64 5.59
CA ASN A 37 6.27 9.38 4.86
C ASN A 37 6.21 9.95 3.43
N ARG A 38 6.33 11.28 3.32
CA ARG A 38 6.23 12.00 2.04
C ARG A 38 7.27 11.57 1.01
N GLU A 39 8.45 11.14 1.45
CA GLU A 39 9.57 10.74 0.58
C GLU A 39 9.20 9.54 -0.31
N LEU A 40 8.31 8.66 0.13
CA LEU A 40 7.81 7.55 -0.69
C LEU A 40 7.07 8.00 -1.95
N LEU A 41 6.52 9.22 -1.95
CA LEU A 41 5.77 9.82 -3.07
C LEU A 41 6.42 11.13 -3.54
N GLU A 42 7.75 11.23 -3.42
CA GLU A 42 8.52 12.38 -3.93
C GLU A 42 8.51 12.42 -5.46
N GLU A 43 8.71 11.26 -6.10
CA GLU A 43 8.64 11.13 -7.55
C GLU A 43 7.18 11.22 -8.04
N TYR A 44 6.99 11.99 -9.11
CA TYR A 44 5.69 12.09 -9.76
C TYR A 44 5.27 10.74 -10.31
N GLY A 45 4.07 10.27 -9.95
CA GLY A 45 3.55 8.98 -10.40
C GLY A 45 3.96 7.77 -9.56
N ALA A 46 4.72 7.96 -8.46
CA ALA A 46 5.22 6.85 -7.64
C ALA A 46 4.10 5.90 -7.14
N LEU A 47 2.93 6.44 -6.78
CA LEU A 47 1.80 5.65 -6.32
C LEU A 47 1.19 4.84 -7.47
N GLU A 48 0.97 5.48 -8.61
CA GLU A 48 0.45 4.85 -9.83
C GLU A 48 1.38 3.73 -10.31
N ASP A 49 2.70 3.95 -10.25
CA ASP A 49 3.70 2.96 -10.61
C ASP A 49 3.69 1.76 -9.65
N ALA A 50 3.51 1.99 -8.34
CA ALA A 50 3.34 0.92 -7.37
C ALA A 50 2.07 0.08 -7.66
N TYR A 51 0.95 0.73 -7.95
CA TYR A 51 -0.26 0.02 -8.39
C TYR A 51 -0.01 -0.80 -9.67
N ALA A 52 0.64 -0.22 -10.68
CA ALA A 52 0.94 -0.90 -11.93
C ALA A 52 1.82 -2.13 -11.71
N ARG A 53 2.89 -2.02 -10.90
CA ARG A 53 3.76 -3.15 -10.53
C ARG A 53 2.96 -4.27 -9.86
N LEU A 54 2.16 -3.93 -8.85
CA LEU A 54 1.41 -4.91 -8.07
C LEU A 54 0.30 -5.58 -8.87
N ILE A 55 -0.36 -4.86 -9.76
CA ILE A 55 -1.39 -5.42 -10.65
C ILE A 55 -0.75 -6.33 -11.70
N ASN A 56 0.33 -5.90 -12.34
CA ASN A 56 1.05 -6.71 -13.34
C ASN A 56 1.64 -7.98 -12.73
N ALA A 57 2.09 -7.93 -11.47
CA ALA A 57 2.56 -9.08 -10.72
C ALA A 57 1.40 -10.01 -10.24
N GLY A 58 0.14 -9.61 -10.40
CA GLY A 58 -1.02 -10.34 -9.92
C GLY A 58 -1.17 -10.31 -8.39
N VAL A 59 -0.45 -9.43 -7.69
CA VAL A 59 -0.59 -9.24 -6.24
C VAL A 59 -1.90 -8.52 -5.94
N LEU A 60 -2.22 -7.50 -6.71
CA LEU A 60 -3.49 -6.78 -6.65
C LEU A 60 -4.28 -6.95 -7.94
N ALA A 61 -5.58 -6.69 -7.88
CA ALA A 61 -6.44 -6.54 -9.05
C ALA A 61 -7.38 -5.33 -8.85
N ASN A 62 -7.87 -4.77 -9.95
CA ASN A 62 -8.79 -3.65 -9.91
C ASN A 62 -10.10 -4.04 -9.22
N GLY A 63 -10.43 -3.33 -8.14
CA GLY A 63 -11.69 -3.49 -7.43
C GLY A 63 -12.74 -2.46 -7.86
N LYS A 64 -13.67 -2.17 -6.96
CA LYS A 64 -14.73 -1.17 -7.15
C LYS A 64 -14.46 0.04 -6.27
N HIS A 65 -15.03 1.19 -6.66
CA HIS A 65 -15.00 2.42 -5.85
C HIS A 65 -13.58 2.91 -5.50
N GLY A 66 -12.61 2.68 -6.39
CA GLY A 66 -11.22 3.09 -6.19
C GLY A 66 -10.43 2.22 -5.20
N LEU A 67 -11.00 1.08 -4.77
CA LEU A 67 -10.30 0.06 -4.00
C LEU A 67 -9.67 -0.99 -4.93
N ALA A 68 -8.60 -1.59 -4.45
CA ALA A 68 -8.07 -2.84 -5.01
C ALA A 68 -8.74 -4.05 -4.35
N VAL A 69 -8.62 -5.20 -5.00
CA VAL A 69 -8.89 -6.51 -4.40
C VAL A 69 -7.63 -7.38 -4.47
N LYS A 70 -7.60 -8.45 -3.66
CA LYS A 70 -6.50 -9.41 -3.69
C LYS A 70 -6.43 -10.09 -5.05
N GLY A 71 -5.26 -10.04 -5.69
CA GLY A 71 -4.98 -10.80 -6.90
C GLY A 71 -4.59 -12.25 -6.60
N PRO A 72 -4.39 -13.08 -7.63
CA PRO A 72 -4.05 -14.50 -7.47
C PRO A 72 -2.72 -14.75 -6.75
N ASN A 73 -1.79 -13.79 -6.81
CA ASN A 73 -0.47 -13.88 -6.18
C ASN A 73 -0.39 -13.11 -4.86
N TRP A 74 -1.52 -12.62 -4.33
CA TRP A 74 -1.52 -11.87 -3.09
C TRP A 74 -1.00 -12.72 -1.93
N LYS A 75 -0.04 -12.17 -1.17
CA LYS A 75 0.48 -12.74 0.06
C LYS A 75 0.61 -11.64 1.11
N PRO A 76 0.46 -11.95 2.40
CA PRO A 76 0.67 -10.96 3.45
C PRO A 76 2.15 -10.53 3.45
N PRO A 77 2.44 -9.21 3.57
CA PRO A 77 3.81 -8.73 3.80
C PRO A 77 4.44 -9.31 5.06
N ALA A 78 5.77 -9.38 5.11
CA ALA A 78 6.52 -10.00 6.20
C ALA A 78 6.16 -9.42 7.58
N TYR A 79 5.98 -8.09 7.68
CA TYR A 79 5.64 -7.43 8.94
C TYR A 79 4.31 -7.91 9.54
N MET A 80 3.36 -8.35 8.71
CA MET A 80 2.08 -8.91 9.18
C MET A 80 2.28 -10.29 9.77
N THR A 81 3.11 -11.13 9.13
CA THR A 81 3.40 -12.48 9.62
C THR A 81 4.26 -12.45 10.88
N GLU A 82 5.18 -11.49 10.97
CA GLU A 82 6.06 -11.27 12.12
C GLU A 82 5.38 -10.52 13.27
N ARG A 83 4.18 -9.98 13.06
CA ARG A 83 3.45 -9.17 14.03
C ARG A 83 4.25 -7.96 14.54
N ARG A 84 5.02 -7.32 13.65
CA ARG A 84 5.98 -6.25 14.00
C ARG A 84 5.32 -5.00 14.63
N TYR A 85 4.04 -4.77 14.35
CA TYR A 85 3.29 -3.57 14.75
C TYR A 85 2.02 -3.87 15.56
N LEU A 86 1.96 -5.07 16.18
CA LEU A 86 0.88 -5.53 17.06
C LEU A 86 1.30 -5.49 18.53
#